data_AF-I1BP34-F1
#
_entry.id   AF-I1BP34-F1
#
_cell.length_a   1.000
_cell.length_b   1.000
_cell.length_c   1.000
_cell.angle_alpha   90.00
_cell.angle_beta   90.00
_cell.angle_gamma   90.00
#
_symmetry.space_group_name_H-M   'P 1'
#
loop_
_entity.id
_entity.type
_entity.pdbx_description
1 polymer ?
#
loop_
_entity_poly.entity_id
_entity_poly.type
_entity_poly.pdbx_seq_one_letter_code
_entity_poly.pdbx_strand_id
1 'polypeptide(L)'
;MKFLENALDQPLSKLLDYIWSYNCDTNTPVEDIEAIRLAKYILSDFHANCMKPQPLALTNKYTPFCESILPIFKYFSAATGILSFIWCEKASATCKQLGIYHPGIGSKLFDGLGTSTKDKVDRLLIECSW
;
A
#
# COMPACT_ATOMS: atom_id res chain seq x y z
N MET A 1 -17.86 8.19 3.84
CA MET A 1 -17.33 8.74 2.56
C MET A 1 -18.19 8.17 1.45
N LYS A 2 -19.11 8.97 0.90
CA LYS A 2 -20.21 8.50 0.03
C LYS A 2 -19.75 7.68 -1.18
N PHE A 3 -18.58 8.02 -1.75
CA PHE A 3 -17.98 7.24 -2.84
C PHE A 3 -17.78 5.77 -2.47
N LEU A 4 -17.17 5.50 -1.30
CA LEU A 4 -16.81 4.15 -0.87
C LEU A 4 -18.04 3.34 -0.45
N GLU A 5 -18.97 3.96 0.26
CA GLU A 5 -20.26 3.32 0.61
C GLU A 5 -20.97 2.82 -0.66
N ASN A 6 -21.17 3.71 -1.63
CA ASN A 6 -21.79 3.36 -2.92
C ASN A 6 -20.98 2.32 -3.72
N ALA A 7 -19.65 2.32 -3.62
CA ALA A 7 -18.79 1.34 -4.29
C ALA A 7 -18.97 -0.06 -3.70
N LEU A 8 -19.07 -0.16 -2.37
CA LEU A 8 -19.27 -1.42 -1.65
C LEU A 8 -20.67 -2.01 -1.88
N ASP A 9 -21.65 -1.16 -2.22
CA ASP A 9 -22.99 -1.59 -2.63
C ASP A 9 -23.06 -2.13 -4.06
N GLN A 10 -22.00 -1.96 -4.88
CA GLN A 10 -21.99 -2.49 -6.25
C GLN A 10 -21.76 -4.01 -6.27
N PRO A 11 -22.45 -4.74 -7.15
CA PRO A 11 -22.05 -6.12 -7.44
C PRO A 11 -20.66 -6.13 -8.06
N LEU A 12 -19.87 -7.18 -7.78
CA LEU A 12 -18.48 -7.30 -8.25
C LEU A 12 -18.35 -7.07 -9.77
N SER A 13 -19.30 -7.56 -10.55
CA SER A 13 -19.31 -7.42 -12.02
C SER A 13 -19.50 -5.98 -12.54
N LYS A 14 -19.99 -5.06 -11.71
CA LYS A 14 -20.19 -3.63 -12.05
C LYS A 14 -19.24 -2.70 -11.31
N LEU A 15 -18.43 -3.26 -10.41
CA LEU A 15 -17.59 -2.49 -9.50
C LEU A 15 -16.60 -1.59 -10.27
N LEU A 16 -15.90 -2.13 -11.26
CA LEU A 16 -14.95 -1.35 -12.05
C LEU A 16 -15.61 -0.21 -12.82
N ASP A 17 -16.75 -0.47 -13.46
CA ASP A 17 -17.50 0.54 -14.21
C ASP A 17 -17.92 1.70 -13.30
N TYR A 18 -18.42 1.38 -12.10
CA TYR A 18 -18.75 2.39 -11.10
C TYR A 18 -17.52 3.20 -10.64
N ILE A 19 -16.43 2.53 -10.29
CA ILE A 19 -15.19 3.17 -9.80
C ILE A 19 -14.66 4.18 -10.82
N TRP A 20 -14.58 3.77 -12.09
CA TRP A 20 -13.96 4.57 -13.14
C TRP A 20 -14.90 5.63 -13.73
N SER A 21 -16.22 5.45 -13.63
CA SER A 21 -17.21 6.47 -14.00
C SER A 21 -17.43 7.56 -12.93
N TYR A 22 -17.06 7.31 -11.67
CA TYR A 22 -17.20 8.29 -10.60
C TYR A 22 -16.33 9.53 -10.84
N ASN A 23 -16.92 10.72 -10.84
CA ASN A 23 -16.22 11.99 -10.94
C ASN A 23 -16.39 12.80 -9.65
N CYS A 24 -15.32 13.47 -9.24
CA CYS A 24 -15.39 14.42 -8.13
C CYS A 24 -15.94 15.76 -8.65
N ASP A 25 -16.77 16.41 -7.84
CA ASP A 25 -17.22 17.78 -8.12
C ASP A 25 -16.05 18.75 -8.06
N THR A 26 -16.16 19.90 -8.76
CA THR A 26 -15.08 20.90 -8.83
C THR A 26 -14.69 21.48 -7.48
N ASN A 27 -15.58 21.40 -6.49
CA ASN A 27 -15.38 21.94 -5.15
C ASN A 27 -14.93 20.88 -4.13
N THR A 28 -14.64 19.66 -4.58
CA THR A 28 -14.17 18.58 -3.70
C THR A 28 -12.81 18.96 -3.11
N PRO A 29 -12.62 18.88 -1.77
CA PRO A 29 -11.32 19.10 -1.14
C PRO A 29 -10.23 18.20 -1.73
N VAL A 30 -8.99 18.69 -1.77
CA VAL A 30 -7.86 17.93 -2.35
C VAL A 30 -7.65 16.62 -1.59
N GLU A 31 -7.74 16.65 -0.27
CA GLU A 31 -7.60 15.48 0.60
C GLU A 31 -8.65 14.42 0.29
N ASP A 32 -9.89 14.84 0.02
CA ASP A 32 -10.98 13.95 -0.37
C ASP A 32 -10.74 13.36 -1.78
N ILE A 33 -10.21 14.16 -2.72
CA ILE A 33 -9.83 13.67 -4.06
C ILE A 33 -8.72 12.61 -3.95
N GLU A 34 -7.71 12.83 -3.10
CA GLU A 34 -6.63 11.88 -2.85
C GLU A 34 -7.15 10.59 -2.20
N ALA A 35 -8.03 10.71 -1.20
CA ALA A 35 -8.67 9.55 -0.55
C ALA A 35 -9.55 8.76 -1.53
N ILE A 36 -10.32 9.44 -2.38
CA ILE A 36 -11.12 8.81 -3.43
C ILE A 36 -10.20 8.09 -4.42
N ARG A 37 -9.12 8.74 -4.88
CA ARG A 37 -8.15 8.13 -5.81
C ARG A 37 -7.49 6.89 -5.19
N LEU A 38 -7.10 6.95 -3.92
CA LEU A 38 -6.57 5.80 -3.18
C LEU A 38 -7.58 4.65 -3.17
N ALA A 39 -8.83 4.94 -2.80
CA ALA A 39 -9.88 3.94 -2.78
C ALA A 39 -10.16 3.34 -4.17
N LYS A 40 -10.15 4.16 -5.24
CA LYS A 40 -10.28 3.66 -6.63
C LYS A 40 -9.19 2.63 -6.97
N TYR A 41 -7.94 2.89 -6.62
CA TYR A 41 -6.85 1.96 -6.87
C TYR A 41 -7.00 0.66 -6.07
N ILE A 42 -7.28 0.76 -4.77
CA ILE A 42 -7.46 -0.41 -3.90
C ILE A 42 -8.61 -1.29 -4.38
N LEU A 43 -9.76 -0.69 -4.71
CA LEU A 43 -10.92 -1.46 -5.15
C LEU A 43 -10.73 -2.06 -6.54
N SER A 44 -9.97 -1.40 -7.42
CA SER A 44 -9.60 -1.97 -8.73
C SER A 44 -8.70 -3.19 -8.58
N ASP A 45 -7.72 -3.12 -7.68
CA ASP A 45 -6.82 -4.23 -7.39
C ASP A 45 -7.53 -5.38 -6.67
N PHE A 46 -8.43 -5.06 -5.72
CA PHE A 46 -9.33 -6.03 -5.11
C PHE A 46 -10.15 -6.78 -6.16
N HIS A 47 -10.78 -6.07 -7.10
CA HIS A 47 -11.50 -6.71 -8.20
C HIS A 47 -10.59 -7.64 -9.01
N ALA A 48 -9.38 -7.19 -9.39
CA ALA A 48 -8.43 -8.02 -10.11
C ALA A 48 -8.05 -9.29 -9.32
N ASN A 49 -7.84 -9.15 -8.01
CA ASN A 49 -7.56 -10.26 -7.10
C ASN A 49 -8.74 -11.25 -6.97
N CYS A 50 -9.98 -10.80 -7.10
CA CYS A 50 -11.15 -11.67 -7.14
C CYS A 50 -11.33 -12.40 -8.48
N MET A 51 -10.92 -11.76 -9.59
CA MET A 51 -11.14 -12.28 -10.94
C MET A 51 -9.99 -13.15 -11.47
N LYS A 52 -8.79 -13.02 -10.88
CA LYS A 52 -7.62 -13.77 -11.34
C LYS A 52 -7.82 -15.29 -11.15
N PRO A 53 -7.23 -16.12 -12.01
CA PRO A 53 -7.24 -17.56 -11.83
C PRO A 53 -6.49 -17.96 -10.55
N GLN A 54 -6.88 -19.10 -9.97
CA GLN A 54 -6.12 -19.66 -8.86
C GLN A 54 -4.72 -20.09 -9.33
N PRO A 55 -3.68 -19.88 -8.50
CA PRO A 55 -2.34 -20.33 -8.80
C PRO A 55 -2.28 -21.83 -9.06
N LEU A 56 -1.52 -22.25 -10.08
CA LEU A 56 -1.32 -23.66 -10.42
C LEU A 56 -0.42 -24.40 -9.41
N ALA A 57 0.22 -23.67 -8.50
CA ALA A 57 1.12 -24.18 -7.48
C ALA A 57 0.78 -23.59 -6.11
N LEU A 58 1.18 -24.30 -5.05
CA LEU A 58 1.07 -23.81 -3.68
C LEU A 58 1.83 -22.48 -3.55
N THR A 59 1.10 -21.44 -3.15
CA THR A 59 1.67 -20.11 -2.91
C THR A 59 2.46 -20.13 -1.60
N ASN A 60 3.59 -19.44 -1.59
CA ASN A 60 4.34 -19.25 -0.35
C ASN A 60 3.62 -18.25 0.58
N LYS A 61 4.09 -18.15 1.82
CA LYS A 61 3.54 -17.23 2.84
C LYS A 61 3.60 -15.74 2.45
N TYR A 62 4.43 -15.38 1.48
CA TYR A 62 4.60 -14.00 1.02
C TYR A 62 3.61 -13.60 -0.07
N THR A 63 2.91 -14.56 -0.69
CA THR A 63 2.00 -14.26 -1.80
C THR A 63 0.87 -13.32 -1.38
N PRO A 64 0.15 -13.52 -0.26
CA PRO A 64 -0.87 -12.57 0.19
C PRO A 64 -0.29 -11.18 0.51
N PHE A 65 0.94 -11.13 1.02
CA PHE A 65 1.62 -9.86 1.30
C PHE A 65 1.92 -9.11 0.00
N CYS A 66 2.49 -9.79 -0.99
CA CYS A 66 2.81 -9.19 -2.29
C CYS A 66 1.57 -8.76 -3.07
N GLU A 67 0.48 -9.52 -2.98
CA GLU A 67 -0.72 -9.30 -3.79
C GLU A 67 -1.75 -8.38 -3.14
N SER A 68 -1.72 -8.20 -1.82
CA SER A 68 -2.72 -7.37 -1.12
C SER A 68 -2.11 -6.27 -0.28
N ILE A 69 -0.97 -6.49 0.37
CA ILE A 69 -0.39 -5.52 1.30
C ILE A 69 0.51 -4.51 0.56
N LEU A 70 1.45 -4.98 -0.26
CA LEU A 70 2.32 -4.10 -1.04
C LEU A 70 1.54 -3.12 -1.95
N PRO A 71 0.48 -3.55 -2.67
CA PRO A 71 -0.29 -2.65 -3.51
C PRO A 71 -0.93 -1.52 -2.72
N ILE A 72 -1.46 -1.76 -1.51
CA ILE A 72 -2.06 -0.70 -0.67
C ILE A 72 -1.07 0.44 -0.41
N PHE A 73 0.17 0.11 -0.01
CA PHE A 73 1.20 1.11 0.24
C PHE A 73 1.66 1.82 -1.03
N LYS A 74 1.79 1.07 -2.15
CA LYS A 74 2.04 1.65 -3.46
C LYS A 74 0.97 2.67 -3.84
N TYR A 75 -0.31 2.34 -3.65
CA TYR A 75 -1.43 3.22 -3.98
C TYR A 75 -1.51 4.41 -3.05
N PHE A 76 -1.23 4.23 -1.75
CA PHE A 76 -1.14 5.34 -0.79
C PHE A 76 -0.08 6.35 -1.23
N SER A 77 1.10 5.88 -1.61
CA SER A 77 2.18 6.73 -2.14
C SER A 77 1.77 7.45 -3.41
N ALA A 78 1.19 6.74 -4.38
CA ALA A 78 0.76 7.31 -5.65
C ALA A 78 -0.39 8.31 -5.52
N ALA A 79 -1.30 8.12 -4.56
CA ALA A 79 -2.46 8.98 -4.36
C ALA A 79 -2.11 10.25 -3.59
N THR A 80 -1.33 10.14 -2.51
CA THR A 80 -1.10 11.23 -1.54
C THR A 80 0.26 11.91 -1.70
N GLY A 81 1.26 11.21 -2.26
CA GLY A 81 2.63 11.70 -2.31
C GLY A 81 3.29 11.92 -0.94
N ILE A 82 2.66 11.51 0.17
CA ILE A 82 3.15 11.77 1.54
C ILE A 82 4.36 10.89 1.88
N LEU A 83 4.29 9.60 1.50
CA LEU A 83 5.34 8.62 1.74
C LEU A 83 5.87 8.06 0.41
N SER A 84 7.19 7.89 0.33
CA SER A 84 7.84 7.05 -0.68
C SER A 84 8.25 5.72 -0.05
N PHE A 85 8.04 4.62 -0.76
CA PHE A 85 8.37 3.28 -0.26
C PHE A 85 9.54 2.66 -1.01
N ILE A 86 10.41 1.99 -0.26
CA ILE A 86 11.44 1.07 -0.78
C ILE A 86 11.15 -0.31 -0.18
N TRP A 87 11.28 -1.35 -1.01
CA TRP A 87 10.98 -2.72 -0.63
C TRP A 87 12.23 -3.59 -0.65
N CYS A 88 12.17 -4.71 0.07
CA CYS A 88 13.18 -5.76 0.19
C CYS A 88 14.46 -5.33 0.91
N GLU A 89 14.69 -5.95 2.07
CA GLU A 89 15.98 -6.00 2.78
C GLU A 89 16.69 -4.65 2.95
N LYS A 90 15.95 -3.63 3.43
CA LYS A 90 16.51 -2.29 3.60
C LYS A 90 16.86 -1.99 5.05
N ALA A 91 18.10 -1.59 5.30
CA ALA A 91 18.49 -0.97 6.57
C ALA A 91 18.00 0.48 6.62
N SER A 92 17.38 0.87 7.73
CA SER A 92 17.09 2.29 8.01
C SER A 92 18.32 2.98 8.58
N ALA A 93 18.69 4.12 7.99
CA ALA A 93 19.82 4.94 8.48
C ALA A 93 19.48 5.70 9.77
N THR A 94 18.20 5.90 10.05
CA THR A 94 17.70 6.54 11.29
C THR A 94 17.44 5.52 12.39
N CYS A 95 17.11 4.28 12.03
CA CYS A 95 17.06 3.14 12.95
C CYS A 95 18.46 2.49 13.11
N LYS A 96 19.48 3.31 13.42
CA LYS A 96 20.73 2.79 13.97
C LYS A 96 20.43 2.34 15.39
N GLN A 97 20.02 1.08 15.58
CA GLN A 97 20.13 0.48 16.89
C GLN A 97 21.60 0.62 17.33
N LEU A 98 21.81 1.36 18.41
CA LEU A 98 23.12 1.54 19.02
C LEU A 98 23.54 0.15 19.52
N GLY A 99 24.37 -0.54 18.74
CA GLY A 99 24.97 -1.82 19.10
C GLY A 99 26.00 -1.63 20.21
N ILE A 100 25.54 -1.31 21.41
CA ILE A 100 26.37 -1.45 22.60
C ILE A 100 26.43 -2.95 22.87
N TYR A 101 27.61 -3.55 22.64
CA TYR A 101 27.93 -4.95 22.97
C TYR A 101 27.35 -6.05 22.06
N HIS A 102 27.86 -6.17 20.82
CA HIS A 102 28.25 -7.48 20.24
C HIS A 102 28.95 -7.31 18.88
N PRO A 103 30.14 -7.90 18.67
CA PRO A 103 30.77 -7.95 17.35
C PRO A 103 30.05 -8.99 16.50
N GLY A 104 28.91 -8.61 15.91
CA GLY A 104 28.12 -9.52 15.06
C GLY A 104 26.70 -9.07 14.70
N ILE A 105 26.20 -7.95 15.25
CA ILE A 105 24.84 -7.48 14.93
C ILE A 105 24.90 -6.63 13.65
N GLY A 106 24.66 -7.27 12.52
CA GLY A 106 24.32 -6.57 11.28
C GLY A 106 23.06 -5.72 11.47
N SER A 107 23.00 -4.58 10.79
CA SER A 107 21.80 -3.74 10.71
C SER A 107 20.55 -4.59 10.46
N LYS A 108 19.51 -4.49 11.30
CA LYS A 108 18.23 -5.16 11.02
C LYS A 108 17.72 -4.69 9.66
N LEU A 109 17.51 -5.63 8.75
CA LEU A 109 16.96 -5.38 7.42
C LEU A 109 15.44 -5.48 7.51
N PHE A 110 14.73 -4.51 6.96
CA PHE A 110 13.28 -4.48 6.91
C PHE A 110 12.78 -4.88 5.52
N ASP A 111 11.62 -5.53 5.46
CA ASP A 111 10.97 -5.92 4.20
C ASP A 111 10.42 -4.71 3.44
N GLY A 112 10.15 -3.60 4.15
CA GLY A 112 9.82 -2.32 3.54
C GLY A 112 10.14 -1.12 4.44
N LEU A 113 10.41 0.02 3.81
CA LEU A 113 10.71 1.30 4.45
C LEU A 113 9.88 2.40 3.78
N GLY A 114 9.07 3.11 4.56
CA GLY A 114 8.33 4.29 4.16
C GLY A 114 8.98 5.57 4.70
N THR A 115 9.40 6.44 3.79
CA THR A 115 10.07 7.71 4.11
C THR A 115 9.16 8.87 3.72
N SER A 116 9.02 9.85 4.62
CA SER A 116 8.24 11.07 4.36
C SER A 116 8.89 11.89 3.26
N THR A 117 8.09 12.29 2.27
CA THR A 117 8.58 13.08 1.14
C THR A 117 8.90 14.52 1.54
N LYS A 118 8.25 15.02 2.60
CA LYS A 118 8.39 16.38 3.13
C LYS A 118 9.72 16.62 3.81
N ASP A 119 10.13 15.71 4.71
CA ASP A 119 11.29 15.90 5.59
C ASP A 119 12.34 14.80 5.46
N LYS A 120 12.13 13.81 4.57
CA LYS A 120 13.04 12.69 4.30
C LYS A 120 13.31 11.82 5.53
N VAL A 121 12.42 11.84 6.53
CA VAL A 121 12.53 11.01 7.72
C VAL A 121 11.75 9.70 7.53
N ASP A 122 12.30 8.61 8.02
CA ASP A 122 11.62 7.31 8.05
C ASP A 122 10.39 7.40 8.97
N ARG A 123 9.22 7.00 8.45
CA ARG A 123 7.92 7.07 9.15
C ARG A 123 7.26 5.71 9.28
N LEU A 124 7.61 4.75 8.42
CA LEU A 124 7.04 3.41 8.45
C LEU A 124 8.13 2.36 8.23
N LEU A 125 8.18 1.36 9.11
CA LEU A 125 9.01 0.17 8.99
C LEU A 125 8.08 -1.03 8.79
N ILE A 126 8.36 -1.88 7.82
CA ILE A 126 7.49 -3.01 7.45
C ILE A 126 8.30 -4.30 7.54
N GLU A 127 7.79 -5.26 8.31
CA GLU A 127 8.30 -6.63 8.40
C GLU A 127 7.19 -7.61 8.00
N CYS A 128 7.52 -8.55 7.14
CA CYS A 128 6.69 -9.64 6.65
C CYS A 128 7.24 -11.01 7.11
N SER A 129 7.89 -11.02 8.26
CA SER A 129 8.37 -12.22 8.94
C SER A 129 7.36 -12.65 10.00
N TRP A 130 6.43 -13.53 9.63
CA TRP A 130 5.64 -14.33 10.57
C TRP A 130 6.39 -15.62 10.91
#